data_AF-A0A379C5U2-F1
#
_entry.id   AF-A0A379C5U2-F1
#
_cell.length_a   1.000
_cell.length_b   1.000
_cell.length_c   1.000
_cell.angle_alpha   90.00
_cell.angle_beta   90.00
_cell.angle_gamma   90.00
#
_symmetry.space_group_name_H-M   'P 1'
#
loop_
_entity.id
_entity.type
_entity.pdbx_description
1 polymer ?
#
loop_
_entity_poly.entity_id
_entity_poly.type
_entity_poly.pdbx_seq_one_letter_code
_entity_poly.pdbx_strand_id
1 'polypeptide(L)'
;MIFTITFMMSKNLFQDVYLFKWTSDRCYLYIWIVVLLLTYLGKYKISYAITISNIIGLFLGQYLGDYIVILNQTKITSNMSAEDVYRLSKHPGVLIWFICITLSIFLVLLINSLDRRKLR
;
A
#
# COMPACT_ATOMS: atom_id res chain seq x y z
N MET A 1 13.59 -10.12 -5.24
CA MET A 1 13.06 -10.42 -6.60
C MET A 1 11.69 -9.80 -6.84
N ILE A 2 10.68 -10.02 -5.99
CA ILE A 2 9.34 -9.43 -6.23
C ILE A 2 9.35 -7.90 -6.19
N PHE A 3 9.97 -7.30 -5.18
CA PHE A 3 10.06 -5.83 -5.07
C PHE A 3 10.81 -5.16 -6.24
N THR A 4 11.84 -5.82 -6.77
CA THR A 4 12.59 -5.33 -7.94
C THR A 4 11.73 -5.39 -9.20
N ILE A 5 10.96 -6.46 -9.39
CA ILE A 5 10.01 -6.58 -10.51
C ILE A 5 8.92 -5.49 -10.41
N THR A 6 8.28 -5.33 -9.23
CA THR A 6 7.27 -4.29 -9.05
C THR A 6 7.83 -2.89 -9.24
N PHE A 7 9.08 -2.66 -8.84
CA PHE A 7 9.78 -1.40 -9.08
C PHE A 7 10.01 -1.13 -10.57
N MET A 8 10.53 -2.12 -11.31
CA MET A 8 10.75 -1.99 -12.75
C MET A 8 9.44 -1.79 -13.51
N MET A 9 8.39 -2.56 -13.18
CA MET A 9 7.08 -2.38 -13.78
C MET A 9 6.53 -0.98 -13.51
N SER A 10 6.67 -0.48 -12.27
CA SER A 10 6.19 0.86 -11.94
C SER A 10 6.94 1.95 -12.71
N LYS A 11 8.27 1.81 -12.85
CA LYS A 11 9.12 2.75 -13.60
C LYS A 11 8.90 2.73 -15.11
N ASN A 12 8.55 1.59 -15.68
CA ASN A 12 8.49 1.42 -17.14
C ASN A 12 7.07 1.42 -17.71
N LEU A 13 6.08 0.95 -16.94
CA LEU A 13 4.72 0.72 -17.44
C LEU A 13 3.66 1.61 -16.78
N PHE A 14 3.90 2.08 -15.55
CA PHE A 14 2.88 2.74 -14.73
C PHE A 14 3.30 4.13 -14.23
N GLN A 15 4.12 4.86 -14.97
CA GLN A 15 4.55 6.21 -14.60
C GLN A 15 3.42 7.24 -14.65
N ASP A 16 2.37 7.00 -15.43
CA ASP A 16 1.20 7.88 -15.47
C ASP A 16 0.19 7.57 -14.37
N VAL A 17 0.39 6.49 -13.61
CA VAL A 17 -0.50 6.06 -12.55
C VAL A 17 0.04 6.54 -11.21
N TYR A 18 -0.76 7.36 -10.50
CA TYR A 18 -0.32 8.10 -9.32
C TYR A 18 0.43 7.25 -8.29
N LEU A 19 -0.16 6.16 -7.81
CA LEU A 19 0.42 5.38 -6.72
C LEU A 19 1.68 4.63 -7.13
N PHE A 20 1.72 4.09 -8.36
CA PHE A 20 2.89 3.39 -8.90
C PHE A 20 4.06 4.35 -9.12
N LYS A 21 3.79 5.54 -9.68
CA LYS A 21 4.78 6.61 -9.76
C LYS A 21 5.29 7.00 -8.37
N TRP A 22 4.38 7.35 -7.46
CA TRP A 22 4.71 7.82 -6.11
C TRP A 22 5.60 6.84 -5.33
N THR A 23 5.26 5.55 -5.39
CA THR A 23 6.02 4.49 -4.70
C THR A 23 7.36 4.25 -5.37
N SER A 24 7.43 4.24 -6.71
CA SER A 24 8.70 4.07 -7.43
C SER A 24 9.67 5.24 -7.23
N ASP A 25 9.18 6.48 -7.18
CA ASP A 25 10.01 7.67 -6.90
C ASP A 25 10.60 7.67 -5.50
N ARG A 26 9.98 6.91 -4.58
CA ARG A 26 10.42 6.76 -3.18
C ARG A 26 11.01 5.38 -2.90
N CYS A 27 11.37 4.63 -3.94
CA CYS A 27 11.97 3.29 -3.83
C CYS A 27 11.16 2.35 -2.92
N TYR A 28 9.82 2.44 -2.96
CA TYR A 28 8.91 1.69 -2.09
C TYR A 28 9.21 1.84 -0.60
N LEU A 29 9.78 2.99 -0.21
CA LEU A 29 10.20 3.31 1.15
C LEU A 29 11.13 2.25 1.75
N TYR A 30 11.86 1.53 0.91
CA TYR A 30 12.75 0.46 1.32
C TYR A 30 12.09 -0.67 2.13
N ILE A 31 10.77 -0.90 1.95
CA ILE A 31 10.04 -2.01 2.60
C ILE A 31 10.69 -3.37 2.32
N TRP A 32 11.35 -3.50 1.17
CA TRP A 32 12.10 -4.70 0.81
C TRP A 32 13.23 -5.03 1.81
N ILE A 33 13.87 -4.03 2.44
CA ILE A 33 14.89 -4.25 3.49
C ILE A 33 14.25 -4.92 4.71
N VAL A 34 13.07 -4.45 5.13
CA VAL A 34 12.31 -5.03 6.25
C VAL A 34 11.94 -6.48 5.95
N VAL A 35 11.51 -6.77 4.71
CA VAL A 35 11.19 -8.13 4.26
C VAL A 35 12.42 -9.03 4.29
N LEU A 36 13.57 -8.56 3.83
CA LEU A 36 14.83 -9.31 3.90
C LEU A 36 15.26 -9.60 5.34
N LEU A 37 15.18 -8.59 6.23
CA LEU A 37 15.48 -8.76 7.65
C LEU A 37 14.56 -9.79 8.31
N LEU A 38 13.24 -9.70 8.07
CA LEU A 38 12.27 -10.67 8.61
C LEU A 38 12.53 -12.08 8.10
N THR A 39 12.94 -12.22 6.84
CA THR A 39 13.30 -13.50 6.23
C THR A 39 14.54 -14.08 6.89
N TYR A 40 15.58 -13.27 7.09
CA TYR A 40 16.81 -13.66 7.80
C TYR A 40 16.51 -14.12 9.24
N LEU A 41 15.58 -13.46 9.93
CA LEU A 41 15.13 -13.83 11.28
C LEU A 41 14.16 -15.02 11.32
N GLY A 42 13.93 -15.71 10.19
CA GLY A 42 13.01 -16.86 10.10
C GLY A 42 11.52 -16.51 10.23
N LYS A 43 11.14 -15.22 10.14
CA LYS A 43 9.75 -14.75 10.23
C LYS A 43 9.05 -14.80 8.87
N TYR A 44 9.12 -15.94 8.20
CA TYR A 44 8.67 -16.13 6.83
C TYR A 44 7.19 -15.76 6.60
N LYS A 45 6.28 -16.14 7.52
CA LYS A 45 4.84 -15.81 7.40
C LYS A 45 4.60 -14.30 7.26
N ILE A 46 5.30 -13.49 8.07
CA ILE A 46 5.16 -12.02 8.05
C ILE A 46 5.82 -11.46 6.78
N SER A 47 7.00 -11.95 6.43
CA SER A 47 7.72 -11.58 5.21
C SER A 47 6.87 -11.78 3.94
N TYR A 48 6.24 -12.96 3.82
CA TYR A 48 5.33 -13.25 2.71
C TYR A 48 4.10 -12.37 2.70
N ALA A 49 3.48 -12.13 3.86
CA ALA A 49 2.31 -11.26 3.95
C ALA A 49 2.62 -9.83 3.48
N ILE A 50 3.74 -9.24 3.91
CA ILE A 50 4.15 -7.91 3.44
C ILE A 50 4.38 -7.91 1.93
N THR A 51 5.03 -8.94 1.39
CA THR A 51 5.33 -9.02 -0.05
C THR A 51 4.07 -9.12 -0.90
N ILE A 52 3.11 -9.97 -0.51
CA ILE A 52 1.83 -10.14 -1.22
C ILE A 52 0.99 -8.86 -1.09
N SER A 53 0.89 -8.31 0.13
CA SER A 53 0.15 -7.07 0.37
C SER A 53 0.75 -5.86 -0.30
N ASN A 54 2.06 -5.84 -0.58
CA ASN A 54 2.65 -4.79 -1.39
C ASN A 54 2.04 -4.77 -2.80
N ILE A 55 1.91 -5.91 -3.46
CA ILE A 55 1.31 -6.00 -4.81
C ILE A 55 -0.17 -5.68 -4.73
N ILE A 56 -0.92 -6.40 -3.89
CA ILE A 56 -2.37 -6.22 -3.78
C ILE A 56 -2.72 -4.79 -3.36
N GLY A 57 -1.97 -4.22 -2.42
CA GLY A 57 -2.16 -2.87 -1.92
C GLY A 57 -1.88 -1.79 -2.96
N LEU A 58 -0.97 -2.02 -3.93
CA LEU A 58 -0.77 -1.08 -5.04
C LEU A 58 -2.02 -1.02 -5.92
N PHE A 59 -2.55 -2.16 -6.33
CA PHE A 59 -3.74 -2.20 -7.18
C PHE A 59 -4.98 -1.71 -6.45
N LEU A 60 -5.22 -2.18 -5.23
CA LEU A 60 -6.34 -1.72 -4.40
C LEU A 60 -6.22 -0.24 -4.03
N GLY A 61 -5.02 0.20 -3.65
CA GLY A 61 -4.76 1.58 -3.28
C GLY A 61 -4.97 2.54 -4.45
N GLN A 62 -4.57 2.15 -5.66
CA GLN A 62 -4.83 2.95 -6.85
C GLN A 62 -6.33 2.96 -7.16
N TYR A 63 -6.96 1.78 -7.30
CA TYR A 63 -8.36 1.66 -7.68
C TYR A 63 -9.31 2.38 -6.71
N LEU A 64 -9.18 2.14 -5.41
CA LEU A 64 -9.99 2.80 -4.40
C LEU A 64 -9.63 4.29 -4.27
N GLY A 65 -8.37 4.64 -4.50
CA GLY A 65 -7.92 6.03 -4.50
C GLY A 65 -8.58 6.85 -5.60
N ASP A 66 -8.58 6.35 -6.83
CA ASP A 66 -9.24 6.97 -7.98
C ASP A 66 -10.74 7.09 -7.73
N TYR A 67 -11.37 6.03 -7.23
CA TYR A 67 -12.79 6.03 -6.88
C TYR A 67 -13.14 7.12 -5.85
N ILE A 68 -12.34 7.28 -4.79
CA ILE A 68 -12.56 8.32 -3.78
C ILE A 68 -12.36 9.72 -4.36
N VAL A 69 -11.36 9.91 -5.23
CA VAL A 69 -11.13 11.21 -5.88
C VAL A 69 -12.31 11.58 -6.77
N ILE A 70 -12.81 10.65 -7.59
CA ILE A 70 -14.00 10.86 -8.43
C ILE A 70 -15.21 11.26 -7.56
N LEU A 71 -15.48 10.53 -6.46
CA LEU A 71 -16.56 10.85 -5.55
C LEU A 71 -16.39 12.18 -4.80
N ASN A 72 -15.16 12.63 -4.59
CA ASN A 72 -14.90 13.90 -3.94
C ASN A 72 -15.01 15.07 -4.93
N GLN A 73 -14.60 14.87 -6.17
CA GLN A 73 -14.73 15.88 -7.22
C GLN A 73 -16.18 16.28 -7.46
N THR A 74 -17.14 15.35 -7.33
CA THR A 74 -18.58 15.67 -7.44
C THR A 74 -19.10 16.56 -6.30
N LYS A 75 -18.36 16.67 -5.19
CA LYS A 75 -18.72 17.50 -4.03
C LYS A 75 -18.16 18.92 -4.13
N ILE A 76 -17.23 19.18 -5.06
CA ILE A 76 -16.59 20.49 -5.21
C ILE A 76 -17.58 21.47 -5.83
N THR A 77 -17.76 22.62 -5.20
CA THR A 77 -18.62 23.72 -5.69
C THR A 77 -17.82 25.01 -5.84
N SER A 78 -18.35 25.96 -6.62
CA SER A 78 -17.70 27.26 -6.92
C SER A 78 -17.44 28.13 -5.69
N ASN A 79 -18.13 27.87 -4.58
CA ASN A 79 -18.07 28.69 -3.37
C ASN A 79 -17.14 28.12 -2.29
N MET A 80 -16.45 27.01 -2.57
CA MET A 80 -15.51 26.40 -1.63
C MET A 80 -14.17 27.13 -1.58
N SER A 81 -13.52 27.08 -0.42
CA SER A 81 -12.16 27.59 -0.27
C SER A 81 -11.16 26.77 -1.09
N ALA A 82 -10.04 27.38 -1.48
CA ALA A 82 -8.97 26.67 -2.19
C ALA A 82 -8.41 25.49 -1.37
N GLU A 83 -8.40 25.61 -0.04
CA GLU A 83 -7.96 24.54 0.87
C GLU A 83 -8.90 23.33 0.82
N ASP A 84 -10.21 23.57 0.81
CA ASP A 84 -11.21 22.49 0.72
C ASP A 84 -11.10 21.76 -0.62
N VAL A 85 -10.96 22.51 -1.72
CA VAL A 85 -10.77 21.93 -3.06
C VAL A 85 -9.52 21.07 -3.12
N TYR A 86 -8.41 21.54 -2.55
CA TYR A 86 -7.16 20.78 -2.48
C TYR A 86 -7.32 19.49 -1.66
N ARG A 87 -7.95 19.59 -0.49
CA ARG A 87 -8.20 18.44 0.39
C ARG A 87 -9.05 17.37 -0.30
N LEU A 88 -10.11 17.77 -0.98
CA LEU A 88 -11.01 16.84 -1.68
C LEU A 88 -10.34 16.20 -2.91
N SER A 89 -9.44 16.93 -3.56
CA SER A 89 -8.71 16.46 -4.75
C SER A 89 -7.51 15.56 -4.43
N LYS A 90 -7.14 15.43 -3.15
CA LYS A 90 -5.98 14.64 -2.73
C LYS A 90 -6.24 13.14 -2.90
N HIS A 91 -5.36 12.46 -3.64
CA HIS A 91 -5.46 11.03 -3.90
C HIS A 91 -5.05 10.18 -2.66
N PRO A 92 -5.96 9.39 -2.05
CA PRO A 92 -5.69 8.68 -0.80
C PRO A 92 -4.97 7.33 -1.00
N GLY A 93 -4.67 6.93 -2.24
CA GLY A 93 -4.13 5.60 -2.54
C GLY A 93 -2.85 5.21 -1.79
N VAL A 94 -1.97 6.16 -1.46
CA VAL A 94 -0.78 5.88 -0.62
C VAL A 94 -1.19 5.42 0.78
N LEU A 95 -2.18 6.09 1.38
CA LEU A 95 -2.68 5.71 2.70
C LEU A 95 -3.32 4.31 2.66
N ILE A 96 -4.11 4.04 1.62
CA ILE A 96 -4.76 2.73 1.44
C ILE A 96 -3.71 1.62 1.28
N TRP A 97 -2.67 1.86 0.48
CA TRP A 97 -1.55 0.92 0.32
C TRP A 97 -0.86 0.61 1.66
N PHE A 98 -0.59 1.64 2.48
CA PHE A 98 -0.06 1.44 3.83
C PHE A 98 -1.00 0.62 4.71
N ILE A 99 -2.30 0.90 4.69
CA ILE A 99 -3.31 0.16 5.43
C ILE A 99 -3.32 -1.32 5.03
N CYS A 100 -3.21 -1.63 3.74
CA CYS A 100 -3.16 -3.02 3.27
C CYS A 100 -1.95 -3.77 3.86
N ILE A 101 -0.79 -3.14 3.95
CA ILE A 101 0.42 -3.75 4.51
C ILE A 101 0.30 -3.90 6.03
N THR A 102 -0.18 -2.89 6.74
CA THR A 102 -0.29 -2.95 8.20
C THR A 102 -1.36 -3.97 8.64
N LEU A 103 -2.50 -4.02 7.95
CA LEU A 103 -3.55 -5.01 8.22
C LEU A 103 -3.05 -6.43 7.98
N SER A 104 -2.26 -6.69 6.93
CA SER A 104 -1.77 -8.05 6.68
C SER A 104 -0.77 -8.53 7.72
N ILE A 105 0.12 -7.64 8.20
CA ILE A 105 1.00 -7.92 9.34
C ILE A 105 0.15 -8.25 10.57
N PHE A 106 -0.85 -7.43 10.87
CA PHE A 106 -1.74 -7.65 12.02
C PHE A 106 -2.46 -9.01 11.94
N LEU A 107 -3.02 -9.35 10.78
CA LEU A 107 -3.69 -10.63 10.56
C LEU A 107 -2.75 -11.83 10.80
N VAL A 108 -1.52 -11.78 10.29
CA VAL A 108 -0.54 -12.85 10.53
C VAL A 108 -0.17 -12.96 12.01
N LEU A 109 -0.01 -11.84 12.71
CA LEU A 109 0.26 -11.84 14.15
C LEU A 109 -0.92 -12.42 14.94
N LEU A 110 -2.15 -12.07 14.57
CA LEU A 110 -3.36 -12.61 15.17
C LEU A 110 -3.45 -14.13 14.97
N ILE A 111 -3.29 -14.61 13.74
CA ILE A 111 -3.29 -16.06 13.41
C ILE A 111 -2.23 -16.80 14.22
N ASN A 112 -0.99 -16.29 14.24
CA ASN A 112 0.09 -16.91 15.02
C ASN A 112 -0.22 -16.92 16.53
N SER A 113 -0.92 -15.92 17.04
CA SER A 113 -1.33 -15.89 18.46
C SER A 113 -2.39 -16.95 18.77
N LEU A 114 -3.32 -17.19 17.85
CA LEU A 114 -4.36 -18.21 17.98
C LEU A 114 -3.77 -19.62 17.88
N ASP A 115 -2.84 -19.84 16.95
CA ASP A 115 -2.12 -21.12 16.83
C ASP A 115 -1.37 -21.47 18.11
N ARG A 116 -0.67 -20.48 18.72
CA ARG A 116 0.01 -20.69 20.01
C ARG A 116 -0.93 -20.99 21.17
N ARG A 117 -2.16 -20.48 21.15
CA ARG A 117 -3.17 -20.78 22.18
C ARG A 117 -3.74 -22.19 22.03
N LYS A 118 -3.85 -22.71 20.80
CA LYS A 118 -4.33 -24.08 20.54
C LYS A 118 -3.31 -25.17 20.93
N LEU A 119 -2.03 -24.83 20.98
CA LEU A 119 -0.94 -25.75 21.33
C LEU A 119 -0.62 -25.82 22.84
N ARG A 120 -1.32 -25.02 23.66
CA ARG A 120 -1.26 -25.03 25.13
C ARG A 120 -2.51 -25.71 25.68
#